data_AF-A0A3A6NPW2-F1
#
_entry.id   AF-A0A3A6NPW2-F1
#
_cell.length_a   1.000
_cell.length_b   1.000
_cell.length_c   1.000
_cell.angle_alpha   90.00
_cell.angle_beta   90.00
_cell.angle_gamma   90.00
#
_symmetry.space_group_name_H-M   'P 1'
#
loop_
_entity.id
_entity.type
_entity.pdbx_description
1 polymer ?
#
loop_
_entity_poly.entity_id
_entity_poly.type
_entity_poly.pdbx_seq_one_letter_code
_entity_poly.pdbx_strand_id
1 'polypeptide(L)'
;MPNLEQERAAYAWGCVQERDICTTDYVKLSKSAPALVMGNGLMQTLAFFKSKNKDHHNNLNLHIMNWLAQRFLGRQTTDFHQIMNFLHGKDSSVYRLATEETMELLRWIRQFAAAVNDSGE
;
A
#
# COMPACT_ATOMS: atom_id res chain seq x y z
N MET A 1 0.16 17.73 16.94
CA MET A 1 0.36 16.39 16.35
C MET A 1 -0.40 16.34 15.05
N PRO A 2 0.16 15.80 13.97
CA PRO A 2 -0.61 15.59 12.75
C PRO A 2 -1.76 14.61 13.03
N ASN A 3 -2.92 14.83 12.39
CA ASN A 3 -3.99 13.85 12.44
C ASN A 3 -3.68 12.68 11.49
N LEU A 4 -4.36 11.55 11.64
CA LEU A 4 -4.06 10.34 10.87
C LEU A 4 -4.15 10.54 9.34
N GLU A 5 -5.05 11.41 8.87
CA GLU A 5 -5.13 11.77 7.45
C GLU A 5 -3.87 12.48 6.96
N GLN A 6 -3.29 13.39 7.75
CA GLN A 6 -2.02 14.04 7.42
C GLN A 6 -0.87 13.04 7.36
N GLU A 7 -0.83 12.05 8.26
CA GLU A 7 0.20 11.00 8.22
C GLU A 7 0.08 10.14 6.95
N ARG A 8 -1.15 9.73 6.59
CA ARG A 8 -1.43 8.97 5.36
C ARG A 8 -1.01 9.76 4.12
N ALA A 9 -1.41 11.03 4.05
CA ALA A 9 -1.07 11.90 2.92
C ALA A 9 0.46 12.10 2.81
N ALA A 10 1.15 12.36 3.92
CA ALA A 10 2.59 12.53 3.92
C ALA A 10 3.33 11.26 3.47
N TYR A 11 2.92 10.09 3.97
CA TYR A 11 3.52 8.82 3.57
C TYR A 11 3.25 8.51 2.09
N ALA A 12 1.99 8.64 1.65
CA ALA A 12 1.61 8.42 0.26
C ALA A 12 2.31 9.38 -0.71
N TRP A 13 2.52 10.64 -0.31
CA TRP A 13 3.30 11.60 -1.08
C TRP A 13 4.74 11.13 -1.25
N GLY A 14 5.39 10.69 -0.17
CA GLY A 14 6.74 10.12 -0.21
C GLY A 14 6.86 8.93 -1.17
N CYS A 15 5.90 8.00 -1.14
CA CYS A 15 5.87 6.84 -2.03
C CYS A 15 5.88 7.17 -3.53
N VAL A 16 5.34 8.33 -3.93
CA VAL A 16 5.19 8.68 -5.36
C VAL A 16 6.25 9.67 -5.87
N GLN A 17 7.11 10.20 -4.99
CA GLN A 17 8.16 11.15 -5.40
C GLN A 17 9.28 10.50 -6.23
N GLU A 18 9.50 9.19 -6.05
CA GLU A 18 10.52 8.46 -6.78
C GLU A 18 10.03 8.17 -8.21
N ARG A 19 10.54 8.91 -9.20
CA ARG A 19 10.09 8.79 -10.60
C ARG A 19 10.26 7.38 -11.17
N ASP A 20 11.31 6.67 -10.77
CA ASP A 20 11.56 5.28 -11.18
C ASP A 20 10.52 4.30 -10.58
N ILE A 21 9.84 4.70 -9.50
CA ILE A 21 8.77 3.94 -8.88
C ILE A 21 7.41 4.32 -9.48
N CYS A 22 7.13 5.61 -9.65
CA CYS A 22 5.84 6.13 -10.11
C CYS A 22 5.64 6.04 -11.63
N THR A 23 5.88 4.85 -12.17
CA THR A 23 5.66 4.50 -13.58
C THR A 23 4.17 4.46 -13.92
N THR A 24 3.82 4.51 -15.22
CA THR A 24 2.44 4.38 -15.68
C THR A 24 1.78 3.07 -15.21
N ASP A 25 2.56 1.97 -15.10
CA ASP A 25 2.04 0.70 -14.60
C ASP A 25 1.78 0.73 -13.08
N TYR A 26 2.61 1.43 -12.31
CA TYR A 26 2.35 1.69 -10.89
C TYR A 26 1.06 2.49 -10.71
N VAL A 27 0.85 3.54 -11.52
CA VAL A 27 -0.39 4.33 -11.51
C VAL A 27 -1.59 3.44 -11.82
N LYS A 28 -1.55 2.63 -12.88
CA LYS A 28 -2.63 1.69 -13.24
C LYS A 28 -2.91 0.68 -12.13
N LEU A 29 -1.87 0.13 -11.52
CA LEU A 29 -2.01 -0.82 -10.41
C LEU A 29 -2.62 -0.15 -9.17
N SER A 30 -2.19 1.07 -8.81
CA SER A 30 -2.74 1.80 -7.66
C SER A 30 -4.24 2.12 -7.83
N LYS A 31 -4.70 2.35 -9.07
CA LYS A 31 -6.11 2.56 -9.39
C LYS A 31 -6.95 1.28 -9.21
N SER A 32 -6.40 0.11 -9.51
CA SER A 32 -7.10 -1.18 -9.40
C SER A 32 -6.96 -1.87 -8.04
N ALA A 33 -5.90 -1.57 -7.27
CA ALA A 33 -5.61 -2.19 -5.99
C ALA A 33 -6.77 -2.14 -4.97
N PRO A 34 -7.51 -1.03 -4.79
CA PRO A 34 -8.67 -1.00 -3.89
C PRO A 34 -9.72 -2.07 -4.22
N ALA A 35 -9.98 -2.29 -5.51
CA ALA A 35 -10.94 -3.30 -5.95
C ALA A 35 -10.43 -4.73 -5.68
N LEU A 36 -9.13 -4.98 -5.85
CA LEU A 36 -8.52 -6.27 -5.50
C LEU A 36 -8.63 -6.56 -4.00
N VAL A 37 -8.37 -5.55 -3.14
CA VAL A 37 -8.51 -5.69 -1.69
C VAL A 37 -9.96 -5.97 -1.29
N MET A 38 -10.92 -5.24 -1.87
CA MET A 38 -12.35 -5.47 -1.57
C MET A 38 -12.87 -6.82 -2.08
N GLY A 39 -12.46 -7.24 -3.28
CA GLY A 39 -12.96 -8.47 -3.91
C GLY A 39 -12.31 -9.75 -3.39
N ASN A 40 -10.99 -9.71 -3.14
CA ASN A 40 -10.20 -10.89 -2.79
C ASN A 40 -9.67 -10.85 -1.34
N GLY A 41 -9.71 -9.70 -0.68
CA GLY A 41 -9.13 -9.48 0.63
C GLY A 41 -7.67 -9.02 0.59
N LEU A 42 -7.24 -8.42 1.71
CA LEU A 42 -5.90 -7.84 1.86
C LEU A 42 -4.79 -8.87 1.65
N MET A 43 -4.79 -9.97 2.39
CA MET A 43 -3.71 -10.97 2.33
C MET A 43 -3.58 -11.61 0.95
N GLN A 44 -4.70 -11.90 0.28
CA GLN A 44 -4.67 -12.44 -1.08
C GLN A 44 -4.09 -11.43 -2.08
N THR A 45 -4.40 -10.14 -1.90
CA THR A 45 -3.85 -9.07 -2.73
C THR A 45 -2.34 -8.91 -2.54
N LEU A 46 -1.85 -8.94 -1.29
CA LEU A 46 -0.41 -8.88 -1.00
C LEU A 46 0.34 -10.09 -1.60
N ALA A 47 -0.25 -11.29 -1.47
CA ALA A 47 0.29 -12.51 -2.07
C ALA A 47 0.29 -12.46 -3.62
N PHE A 48 -0.77 -11.90 -4.21
CA PHE A 48 -0.87 -11.69 -5.65
C PHE A 48 0.21 -10.72 -6.16
N PHE A 49 0.43 -9.59 -5.48
CA PHE A 49 1.50 -8.66 -5.87
C PHE A 49 2.87 -9.32 -5.76
N LYS A 50 3.12 -10.08 -4.68
CA LYS A 50 4.35 -10.84 -4.50
C LYS A 50 4.57 -11.87 -5.62
N SER A 51 3.53 -12.58 -6.04
CA SER A 51 3.64 -13.63 -7.07
C SER A 51 3.86 -13.09 -8.48
N LYS A 52 3.43 -11.86 -8.77
CA LYS A 52 3.67 -11.23 -10.07
C LYS A 52 5.13 -10.91 -10.33
N ASN A 53 5.90 -10.62 -9.27
CA ASN A 53 7.33 -10.33 -9.34
C ASN A 53 7.72 -9.32 -10.44
N LYS A 54 6.95 -8.23 -10.54
CA LYS A 54 7.22 -7.08 -11.41
C LYS A 54 7.46 -5.86 -10.55
N ASP A 55 8.28 -4.92 -11.00
CA ASP A 55 8.72 -3.76 -10.20
C ASP A 55 7.55 -2.96 -9.63
N HIS A 56 6.57 -2.57 -10.45
CA HIS A 56 5.39 -1.83 -9.96
C HIS A 56 4.54 -2.62 -8.95
N HIS A 57 4.47 -3.95 -9.08
CA HIS A 57 3.79 -4.79 -8.07
C HIS A 57 4.60 -4.85 -6.78
N ASN A 58 5.91 -5.06 -6.87
CA ASN A 58 6.81 -5.10 -5.72
C ASN A 58 6.81 -3.78 -4.96
N ASN A 59 6.87 -2.65 -5.68
CA ASN A 59 6.88 -1.31 -5.09
C ASN A 59 5.57 -1.00 -4.36
N LEU A 60 4.41 -1.22 -5.00
CA LEU A 60 3.13 -0.97 -4.32
C LEU A 60 2.93 -1.90 -3.12
N ASN A 61 3.33 -3.17 -3.25
CA ASN A 61 3.28 -4.13 -2.15
C ASN A 61 4.16 -3.67 -0.98
N LEU A 62 5.38 -3.24 -1.27
CA LEU A 62 6.31 -2.70 -0.27
C LEU A 62 5.72 -1.46 0.43
N HIS A 63 5.11 -0.54 -0.31
CA HIS A 63 4.49 0.65 0.28
C HIS A 63 3.35 0.30 1.23
N ILE A 64 2.50 -0.67 0.89
CA ILE A 64 1.43 -1.14 1.77
C ILE A 64 2.02 -1.82 3.01
N MET A 65 2.99 -2.73 2.82
CA MET A 65 3.64 -3.46 3.92
C MET A 65 4.33 -2.53 4.91
N ASN A 66 5.11 -1.56 4.42
CA ASN A 66 5.79 -0.58 5.26
C ASN A 66 4.80 0.28 6.06
N TRP A 67 3.69 0.72 5.43
CA TRP A 67 2.65 1.48 6.13
C TRP A 67 2.01 0.65 7.24
N LEU A 68 1.59 -0.58 6.93
CA LEU A 68 0.98 -1.47 7.92
C LEU A 68 1.95 -1.79 9.07
N ALA A 69 3.22 -2.06 8.77
CA ALA A 69 4.23 -2.28 9.80
C ALA A 69 4.39 -1.03 10.68
N GLN A 70 4.48 0.15 10.09
CA GLN A 70 4.62 1.39 10.84
C GLN A 70 3.41 1.62 11.76
N ARG A 71 2.19 1.39 11.26
CA ARG A 71 0.94 1.60 12.00
C ARG A 71 0.69 0.59 13.12
N PHE A 72 1.02 -0.68 12.90
CA PHE A 72 0.62 -1.76 13.82
C PHE A 72 1.79 -2.41 14.56
N LEU A 73 3.01 -2.27 14.06
CA LEU A 73 4.24 -2.82 14.66
C LEU A 73 5.21 -1.73 15.15
N GLY A 74 4.93 -0.45 14.86
CA GLY A 74 5.78 0.68 15.27
C GLY A 74 7.12 0.77 14.54
N ARG A 75 7.27 0.07 13.41
CA ARG A 75 8.50 0.05 12.59
C ARG A 75 8.20 -0.27 11.14
N GLN A 76 9.05 0.13 10.21
CA GLN A 76 8.95 -0.30 8.81
C GLN A 76 9.53 -1.71 8.62
N THR A 77 9.12 -2.42 7.55
CA THR A 77 9.63 -3.75 7.24
C THR A 77 9.46 -4.09 5.77
N THR A 78 10.49 -4.69 5.19
CA THR A 78 10.46 -5.25 3.83
C THR A 78 10.14 -6.75 3.84
N ASP A 79 10.00 -7.36 5.02
CA ASP A 79 9.75 -8.79 5.19
C ASP A 79 8.27 -9.13 4.99
N PHE A 80 7.99 -9.73 3.84
CA PHE A 80 6.67 -10.22 3.48
C PHE A 80 6.11 -11.23 4.48
N HIS A 81 6.92 -12.16 4.97
CA HIS A 81 6.45 -13.18 5.91
C HIS A 81 6.08 -12.57 7.25
N GLN A 82 6.79 -11.56 7.71
CA GLN A 82 6.45 -10.83 8.92
C GLN A 82 5.06 -10.19 8.83
N ILE A 83 4.74 -9.52 7.71
CA ILE A 83 3.42 -8.94 7.49
C ILE A 83 2.34 -10.00 7.39
N MET A 84 2.58 -11.08 6.64
CA MET A 84 1.60 -12.15 6.48
C MET A 84 1.31 -12.86 7.81
N ASN A 85 2.33 -13.12 8.61
CA ASN A 85 2.17 -13.70 9.96
C ASN A 85 1.43 -12.75 10.89
N PHE A 86 1.70 -11.44 10.82
CA PHE A 86 0.94 -10.43 11.56
C PHE A 86 -0.53 -10.43 11.16
N LEU A 87 -0.85 -10.43 9.86
CA LEU A 87 -2.24 -10.40 9.39
C LEU A 87 -2.98 -11.72 9.67
N HIS A 88 -2.29 -12.86 9.58
CA HIS A 88 -2.85 -14.18 9.85
C HIS A 88 -3.10 -14.44 11.34
N GLY A 89 -2.18 -14.03 12.21
CA GLY A 89 -2.19 -14.36 13.63
C GLY A 89 -3.01 -13.43 14.51
N LYS A 90 -3.86 -12.58 13.93
CA LYS A 90 -4.62 -11.55 14.66
C LYS A 90 -6.12 -11.78 14.61
N ASP A 91 -6.80 -11.28 15.63
CA ASP A 91 -8.25 -11.32 15.74
C ASP A 91 -8.92 -10.58 14.58
N SER A 92 -10.16 -10.97 14.26
CA SER A 92 -10.92 -10.43 13.12
C SER A 92 -11.04 -8.90 13.11
N SER A 93 -11.02 -8.26 14.28
CA SER A 93 -11.05 -6.80 14.43
C SER A 93 -9.79 -6.12 13.89
N VAL A 94 -8.60 -6.65 14.22
CA VAL A 94 -7.32 -6.10 13.76
C VAL A 94 -7.15 -6.30 12.26
N TYR A 95 -7.57 -7.46 11.74
CA TYR A 95 -7.55 -7.71 10.30
C TYR A 95 -8.45 -6.73 9.53
N ARG A 96 -9.65 -6.43 10.06
CA ARG A 96 -10.55 -5.43 9.48
C ARG A 96 -9.93 -4.03 9.52
N LEU A 97 -9.34 -3.63 10.65
CA LEU A 97 -8.64 -2.35 10.77
C LEU A 97 -7.47 -2.23 9.78
N ALA A 98 -6.67 -3.28 9.61
CA ALA A 98 -5.58 -3.29 8.61
C ALA A 98 -6.10 -3.19 7.17
N THR A 99 -7.26 -3.80 6.89
CA THR A 99 -7.93 -3.69 5.59
C THR A 99 -8.43 -2.26 5.34
N GLU A 100 -9.13 -1.66 6.29
CA GLU A 100 -9.60 -0.27 6.24
C GLU A 100 -8.43 0.71 6.08
N GLU A 101 -7.36 0.53 6.85
CA GLU A 101 -6.15 1.35 6.78
C GLU A 101 -5.46 1.23 5.41
N THR A 102 -5.42 0.04 4.81
CA THR A 102 -4.89 -0.16 3.46
C THR A 102 -5.74 0.58 2.41
N MET A 103 -7.07 0.56 2.56
CA MET A 103 -7.97 1.25 1.63
C MET A 103 -7.79 2.77 1.68
N GLU A 104 -7.63 3.35 2.87
CA GLU A 104 -7.35 4.77 3.02
C GLU A 104 -5.98 5.18 2.47
N LEU A 105 -4.95 4.36 2.69
CA LEU A 105 -3.65 4.57 2.07
C LEU A 105 -3.75 4.55 0.53
N LEU A 106 -4.39 3.53 -0.03
CA LEU A 106 -4.53 3.39 -1.48
C LEU A 106 -5.34 4.54 -2.10
N ARG A 107 -6.29 5.12 -1.36
CA ARG A 107 -7.03 6.32 -1.79
C ARG A 107 -6.10 7.52 -2.00
N TRP A 108 -5.11 7.71 -1.13
CA TRP A 108 -4.10 8.77 -1.28
C TRP A 108 -3.08 8.44 -2.38
N ILE A 109 -2.52 7.23 -2.38
CA ILE A 109 -1.52 6.81 -3.37
C ILE A 109 -2.07 6.96 -4.80
N ARG A 110 -3.29 6.49 -5.07
CA ARG A 110 -3.86 6.56 -6.44
C ARG A 110 -4.04 7.99 -6.94
N GLN A 111 -4.34 8.95 -6.05
CA GLN A 111 -4.54 10.35 -6.42
C GLN A 111 -3.20 11.03 -6.69
N PHE A 112 -2.23 10.86 -5.80
CA PHE A 112 -0.91 11.46 -5.98
C PHE A 112 -0.12 10.83 -7.12
N ALA A 113 -0.21 9.50 -7.30
CA ALA A 113 0.49 8.83 -8.39
C ALA A 113 -0.02 9.31 -9.75
N ALA A 114 -1.34 9.54 -9.90
CA ALA A 114 -1.90 10.14 -11.11
C ALA A 114 -1.35 11.56 -11.33
N ALA A 115 -1.41 12.42 -10.31
CA ALA A 115 -0.94 13.81 -10.43
C ALA A 115 0.56 13.94 -10.75
N VAL A 116 1.41 13.11 -10.13
CA VAL A 116 2.86 13.14 -10.36
C VAL A 116 3.22 12.61 -11.74
N ASN A 117 2.54 11.55 -12.21
CA ASN A 117 2.78 11.00 -13.54
C ASN A 117 2.29 11.94 -14.65
N ASP A 118 1.13 12.59 -14.48
CA ASP A 118 0.59 13.58 -15.42
C ASP A 118 1.47 14.86 -15.51
N SER A 119 2.18 15.22 -14.44
CA SER A 119 3.13 16.36 -14.43
C SER A 119 4.51 16.03 -15.03
N GLY A 120 4.71 14.79 -15.48
CA GLY A 120 5.96 14.27 -16.00
C GLY A 120 6.05 14.16 -17.52
N GLU A 121 4.99 14.52 -18.25
CA GLU A 121 4.96 14.77 -19.71
C GLU A 121 5.37 16.22 -20.03
#